data_AF-A0A6P6V6M4-F1
#
_entry.id   AF-A0A6P6V6M4-F1
#
_cell.length_a   1.000
_cell.length_b   1.000
_cell.length_c   1.000
_cell.angle_alpha   90.00
_cell.angle_beta   90.00
_cell.angle_gamma   90.00
#
_symmetry.space_group_name_H-M   'P 1'
#
loop_
_entity.id
_entity.type
_entity.pdbx_description
1 polymer ?
#
loop_
_entity_poly.entity_id
_entity_poly.type
_entity_poly.pdbx_seq_one_letter_code
_entity_poly.pdbx_strand_id
1 'polypeptide(L)'
;MFPVCFMCLARKQYQKYSQSSLQQLLLHPLIFRTTLVLIISYSLFLFCPYHYILLLMNRLSSLLPKKTTNIKTSTSSTTINHRPRHSLSQLSSIFSFFSLKSTSSPETDMTAMNSNNSSSSIHRRQKLKKLVVVMGATGSGKSKLSVDLGTRFFPNSEIVNSDKIQVYRGLDIATNKISMHDRKGVPHHFLGEFDPETEFTPSDFRELAPKTIAQITSRRNLPLIVGGSNSFIYSLLAKRFNSETDVFDESSAINSVSSELRYSCCFLWVDVSLPILNEYLDKRVDEMLDSGMYEELEEYFAREGFAESESASRTGLRKAIGVPEFERYFKKVGLGGGADGSEAEKRLSYEEAVKAIKENTCTLAKRQQEKIQRLKDAGWDLQKIDATEAFRAAMGMTSDSGKRASDIWEKMVVEPSAKIVKRFLMEIWRPILAEYSGRLLTKSVLGSDG
;
A
#
# COMPACT_ATOMS: atom_id res chain seq x y z
N MET A 1 -33.60 -8.48 -1.93
CA MET A 1 -34.89 -8.19 -2.59
C MET A 1 -35.85 -7.44 -1.64
N PHE A 2 -35.41 -6.33 -1.02
CA PHE A 2 -36.21 -5.61 -0.01
C PHE A 2 -36.42 -4.08 -0.19
N PRO A 3 -35.95 -3.36 -1.25
CA PRO A 3 -36.26 -1.92 -1.37
C PRO A 3 -37.50 -1.58 -2.22
N VAL A 4 -38.11 -2.53 -2.94
CA VAL A 4 -39.22 -2.21 -3.88
C VAL A 4 -40.60 -2.18 -3.19
N CYS A 5 -40.75 -2.79 -2.01
CA CYS A 5 -42.07 -2.91 -1.36
C CYS A 5 -42.53 -1.61 -0.66
N PHE A 6 -41.61 -0.75 -0.22
CA PHE A 6 -41.97 0.47 0.53
C PHE A 6 -42.48 1.61 -0.36
N MET A 7 -41.97 1.72 -1.59
CA MET A 7 -42.44 2.74 -2.54
C MET A 7 -43.85 2.45 -3.08
N CYS A 8 -44.26 1.18 -3.20
CA CYS A 8 -45.61 0.81 -3.61
C CYS A 8 -46.66 1.06 -2.50
N LEU A 9 -46.30 0.92 -1.23
CA LEU A 9 -47.18 1.24 -0.10
C LEU A 9 -47.38 2.75 0.08
N ALA A 10 -46.34 3.56 -0.13
CA ALA A 10 -46.45 5.02 -0.09
C ALA A 10 -47.32 5.57 -1.25
N ARG A 11 -47.23 4.97 -2.44
CA ARG A 11 -48.02 5.40 -3.61
C ARG A 11 -49.51 5.05 -3.50
N LYS A 12 -49.87 3.95 -2.81
CA LYS A 12 -51.27 3.57 -2.53
C LYS A 12 -51.93 4.39 -1.42
N GLN A 13 -51.19 4.97 -0.48
CA GLN A 13 -51.78 5.86 0.52
C GLN A 13 -51.97 7.31 0.03
N TYR A 14 -51.15 7.77 -0.93
CA TYR A 14 -51.23 9.14 -1.42
C TYR A 14 -52.41 9.43 -2.36
N GLN A 15 -53.06 8.40 -2.92
CA GLN A 15 -54.18 8.56 -3.85
C GLN A 15 -55.55 8.73 -3.16
N LYS A 16 -55.61 8.77 -1.83
CA LYS A 16 -56.88 8.82 -1.07
C LYS A 16 -57.19 10.16 -0.40
N TYR A 17 -56.36 11.19 -0.60
CA TYR A 17 -56.63 12.53 -0.09
C TYR A 17 -57.03 13.48 -1.22
N SER A 18 -58.29 13.91 -1.23
CA SER A 18 -58.75 14.96 -2.13
C SER A 18 -58.11 16.30 -1.73
N GLN A 19 -57.95 17.20 -2.71
CA GLN A 19 -57.25 18.48 -2.61
C GLN A 19 -57.79 19.45 -1.53
N SER A 20 -58.89 19.15 -0.86
CA SER A 20 -59.54 20.03 0.13
C SER A 20 -59.01 19.90 1.57
N SER A 21 -58.07 18.99 1.87
CA SER A 21 -57.54 18.81 3.25
C SER A 21 -56.09 19.29 3.44
N LEU A 22 -55.40 19.72 2.37
CA LEU A 22 -54.00 20.16 2.44
C LEU A 22 -53.81 21.58 2.98
N GLN A 23 -54.88 22.38 3.07
CA GLN A 23 -54.83 23.74 3.64
C GLN A 23 -54.98 23.80 5.16
N GLN A 24 -55.34 22.72 5.86
CA GLN A 24 -55.46 22.72 7.32
C GLN A 24 -54.24 22.15 8.06
N LEU A 25 -53.31 21.47 7.38
CA LEU A 25 -52.11 20.93 8.03
C LEU A 25 -50.95 21.93 8.15
N LEU A 26 -51.05 23.11 7.53
CA LEU A 26 -50.01 24.15 7.53
C LEU A 26 -50.17 25.21 8.64
N LEU A 27 -51.14 25.06 9.54
CA LEU A 27 -51.42 26.03 10.62
C LEU A 27 -51.00 25.56 12.02
N HIS A 28 -50.36 24.39 12.16
CA HIS A 28 -49.84 23.95 13.45
C HIS A 28 -48.31 24.11 13.54
N PRO A 29 -47.78 25.08 14.31
CA PRO A 29 -46.35 25.38 14.37
C PRO A 29 -45.49 24.23 14.93
N LEU A 30 -46.10 23.22 15.56
CA LEU A 30 -45.43 22.00 16.02
C LEU A 30 -45.18 20.98 14.90
N ILE A 31 -46.10 20.83 13.94
CA ILE A 31 -46.01 19.82 12.86
C ILE A 31 -45.02 20.28 11.79
N PHE A 32 -45.00 21.59 11.50
CA PHE A 32 -44.03 22.18 10.58
C PHE A 32 -42.60 22.07 11.13
N ARG A 33 -42.41 22.31 12.44
CA ARG A 33 -41.09 22.16 13.10
C ARG A 33 -40.59 20.73 13.11
N THR A 34 -41.43 19.73 13.41
CA THR A 34 -40.99 18.33 13.42
C THR A 34 -40.69 17.80 12.03
N THR A 35 -41.48 18.18 11.03
CA THR A 35 -41.27 17.77 9.64
C THR A 35 -40.01 18.42 9.05
N LEU A 36 -39.77 19.70 9.34
CA LEU A 36 -38.56 20.41 8.91
C LEU A 36 -37.29 19.85 9.60
N VAL A 37 -37.37 19.51 10.90
CA VAL A 37 -36.26 18.87 11.63
C VAL A 37 -35.96 17.48 11.07
N LEU A 38 -36.96 16.70 10.70
CA LEU A 38 -36.76 15.38 10.08
C LEU A 38 -36.13 15.49 8.68
N ILE A 39 -36.57 16.44 7.85
CA ILE A 39 -36.00 16.68 6.52
C ILE A 39 -34.55 17.18 6.61
N ILE A 40 -34.26 18.10 7.53
CA ILE A 40 -32.90 18.61 7.77
C ILE A 40 -32.00 17.50 8.34
N SER A 41 -32.51 16.67 9.25
CA SER A 41 -31.78 15.54 9.82
C SER A 41 -31.45 14.48 8.77
N TYR A 42 -32.39 14.18 7.88
CA TYR A 42 -32.20 13.21 6.79
C TYR A 42 -31.23 13.74 5.73
N SER A 43 -31.26 15.04 5.44
CA SER A 43 -30.36 15.70 4.49
C SER A 43 -28.92 15.79 5.03
N LEU A 44 -28.75 16.04 6.33
CA LEU A 44 -27.46 16.00 7.03
C LEU A 44 -26.87 14.58 7.09
N PHE A 45 -27.72 13.55 7.15
CA PHE A 45 -27.30 12.15 7.16
C PHE A 45 -26.80 11.64 5.80
N LEU A 46 -27.32 12.22 4.70
CA LEU A 46 -26.92 11.88 3.34
C LEU A 46 -25.68 12.62 2.84
N PHE A 47 -25.36 13.79 3.41
CA PHE A 47 -24.29 14.68 2.89
C PHE A 47 -23.16 15.03 3.88
N CYS A 48 -23.19 14.56 5.13
CA CYS A 48 -22.15 14.90 6.12
C CYS A 48 -21.39 13.66 6.61
N PRO A 49 -20.04 13.62 6.50
CA PRO A 49 -19.27 12.51 7.06
C PRO A 49 -19.42 12.49 8.60
N TYR A 50 -19.63 11.28 9.15
CA TYR A 50 -19.94 10.93 10.55
C TYR A 50 -19.17 11.71 11.66
N HIS A 51 -18.05 12.34 11.33
CA HIS A 51 -17.25 13.13 12.27
C HIS A 51 -17.92 14.44 12.72
N TYR A 52 -18.73 15.07 11.87
CA TYR A 52 -19.42 16.32 12.21
C TYR A 52 -20.60 16.08 13.17
N ILE A 53 -21.25 14.92 13.06
CA ILE A 53 -22.37 14.51 13.94
C ILE A 53 -21.88 14.31 15.38
N LEU A 54 -20.71 13.70 15.59
CA LEU A 54 -20.11 13.52 16.92
C LEU A 54 -19.70 14.85 17.58
N LEU A 55 -19.17 15.80 16.81
CA LEU A 55 -18.86 17.14 17.28
C LEU A 55 -20.12 17.95 17.63
N LEU A 56 -21.20 17.78 16.84
CA LEU A 56 -22.49 18.41 17.10
C LEU A 56 -23.16 17.81 18.35
N MET A 57 -23.09 16.48 18.53
CA MET A 57 -23.63 15.80 19.71
C MET A 57 -22.87 16.15 20.99
N ASN A 58 -21.55 16.32 20.93
CA ASN A 58 -20.74 16.78 22.07
C ASN A 58 -20.98 18.26 22.42
N ARG A 59 -21.32 19.12 21.44
CA ARG A 59 -21.74 20.50 21.72
C ARG A 59 -23.18 20.56 22.25
N LEU A 60 -24.08 19.71 21.77
CA LEU A 60 -25.47 19.66 22.24
C LEU A 60 -25.60 19.06 23.64
N SER A 61 -24.72 18.14 24.06
CA SER A 61 -24.71 17.64 25.45
C SER A 61 -24.29 18.70 26.47
N SER A 62 -23.57 19.75 26.04
CA SER A 62 -23.20 20.90 26.88
C SER A 62 -24.31 21.94 27.06
N LEU A 63 -25.43 21.81 26.32
CA LEU A 63 -26.56 22.73 26.32
C LEU A 63 -27.80 22.21 27.06
N LEU A 64 -27.72 21.00 27.66
CA LEU A 64 -28.78 20.49 28.53
C LEU A 64 -28.53 20.93 29.98
N PRO A 65 -29.53 21.52 30.68
CA PRO A 65 -29.35 22.01 32.03
C PRO A 65 -29.13 20.83 32.99
N LYS A 66 -28.00 20.85 33.71
CA LYS A 66 -27.75 19.97 34.85
C LYS A 66 -28.75 20.33 35.95
N LYS A 67 -29.63 19.40 36.33
CA LYS A 67 -30.39 19.49 37.58
C LYS A 67 -29.39 19.32 38.74
N THR A 68 -28.87 20.42 39.24
CA THR A 68 -28.24 20.50 40.56
C THR A 68 -29.30 20.82 41.58
N THR A 69 -29.72 19.81 42.35
CA THR A 69 -30.30 20.03 43.67
C THR A 69 -29.18 20.52 44.57
N ASN A 70 -29.23 21.78 45.00
CA ASN A 70 -28.54 22.17 46.22
C ASN A 70 -29.28 23.26 46.99
N ILE A 71 -29.25 23.03 48.29
CA ILE A 71 -29.91 23.69 49.40
C ILE A 71 -29.44 25.15 49.47
N LYS A 72 -30.40 26.07 49.71
CA LYS A 72 -30.15 27.48 49.99
C LYS A 72 -29.56 27.63 51.39
N THR A 73 -28.46 28.35 51.50
CA THR A 73 -28.25 29.32 52.60
C THR A 73 -27.68 30.61 52.00
N SER A 74 -28.21 31.72 52.50
CA SER A 74 -27.90 33.12 52.24
C SER A 74 -26.40 33.43 52.47
N THR A 75 -25.77 34.50 51.95
CA THR A 75 -26.08 35.93 52.12
C THR A 75 -25.01 36.75 51.33
N SER A 76 -25.42 37.87 50.73
CA SER A 76 -24.69 39.17 50.67
C SER A 76 -23.47 39.43 49.75
N SER A 77 -23.68 40.37 48.80
CA SER A 77 -22.86 41.60 48.56
C SER A 77 -21.41 41.42 48.00
N THR A 78 -20.85 42.09 46.99
CA THR A 78 -21.09 43.37 46.27
C THR A 78 -20.26 43.35 44.97
N THR A 79 -20.73 44.10 43.97
CA THR A 79 -20.09 44.56 42.70
C THR A 79 -18.62 45.02 42.83
N ILE A 80 -17.74 44.94 41.80
CA ILE A 80 -17.58 45.91 40.69
C ILE A 80 -16.65 45.35 39.57
N ASN A 81 -16.96 45.74 38.32
CA ASN A 81 -16.28 45.48 37.04
C ASN A 81 -14.89 46.13 36.90
N HIS A 82 -13.91 45.47 36.27
CA HIS A 82 -13.50 45.72 34.86
C HIS A 82 -12.28 44.87 34.41
N ARG A 83 -12.33 44.50 33.12
CA ARG A 83 -11.43 43.73 32.22
C ARG A 83 -10.28 44.61 31.62
N PRO A 84 -9.33 44.10 30.78
CA PRO A 84 -8.28 43.10 31.03
C PRO A 84 -6.91 43.42 30.32
N ARG A 85 -5.95 42.47 30.41
CA ARG A 85 -4.85 42.08 29.47
C ARG A 85 -3.39 42.35 29.85
N HIS A 86 -2.68 41.22 30.04
CA HIS A 86 -1.41 40.71 29.46
C HIS A 86 -0.26 41.69 29.13
N SER A 87 1.02 41.34 29.19
CA SER A 87 1.85 40.32 29.89
C SER A 87 3.31 40.64 29.51
N LEU A 88 4.20 40.66 30.50
CA LEU A 88 5.66 40.70 30.39
C LEU A 88 6.16 39.27 30.03
N SER A 89 6.96 39.06 28.99
CA SER A 89 8.43 39.14 28.90
C SER A 89 9.19 38.08 29.72
N GLN A 90 10.05 37.33 29.01
CA GLN A 90 11.39 36.86 29.42
C GLN A 90 11.47 35.72 30.47
N LEU A 91 12.43 34.78 30.49
CA LEU A 91 13.75 34.57 29.83
C LEU A 91 14.24 33.14 30.21
N SER A 92 15.12 32.54 29.38
CA SER A 92 16.35 31.74 29.70
C SER A 92 16.33 30.66 30.81
N SER A 93 17.11 29.57 30.84
CA SER A 93 18.13 28.94 29.99
C SER A 93 18.75 27.77 30.81
N ILE A 94 19.35 26.83 30.09
CA ILE A 94 20.49 25.94 30.45
C ILE A 94 20.21 24.59 31.15
N PHE A 95 20.86 23.61 30.54
CA PHE A 95 20.84 22.17 30.72
C PHE A 95 22.25 21.69 31.09
N SER A 96 22.30 20.52 31.73
CA SER A 96 23.38 19.52 31.76
C SER A 96 24.50 19.69 32.79
N PHE A 97 24.62 18.70 33.68
CA PHE A 97 25.82 17.85 33.83
C PHE A 97 25.57 16.71 34.85
N PHE A 98 25.71 15.44 34.46
CA PHE A 98 26.78 14.51 34.92
C PHE A 98 26.53 13.06 34.46
N SER A 99 27.65 12.38 34.18
CA SER A 99 27.81 11.00 33.70
C SER A 99 28.53 10.17 34.78
N LEU A 100 28.23 8.86 34.88
CA LEU A 100 29.20 7.73 34.98
C LEU A 100 28.70 6.46 35.74
N LYS A 101 28.77 5.33 35.01
CA LYS A 101 29.29 3.97 35.31
C LYS A 101 28.82 3.11 36.53
N SER A 102 28.15 2.01 36.15
CA SER A 102 28.54 0.57 36.26
C SER A 102 28.53 -0.25 37.57
N THR A 103 28.05 -1.50 37.39
CA THR A 103 28.39 -2.83 37.99
C THR A 103 27.59 -3.44 39.16
N SER A 104 27.36 -4.76 38.97
CA SER A 104 27.25 -5.90 39.90
C SER A 104 25.95 -6.23 40.66
N SER A 105 25.47 -7.45 40.42
CA SER A 105 24.64 -8.32 41.29
C SER A 105 25.51 -9.03 42.35
N PRO A 106 24.89 -9.58 43.43
CA PRO A 106 24.80 -11.05 43.55
C PRO A 106 23.50 -11.58 44.24
N GLU A 107 23.44 -12.91 44.38
CA GLU A 107 22.32 -13.85 44.58
C GLU A 107 21.78 -14.07 46.02
N THR A 108 20.62 -14.76 46.10
CA THR A 108 20.06 -15.65 47.19
C THR A 108 19.77 -15.04 48.58
N ASP A 109 18.74 -15.38 49.37
CA ASP A 109 17.97 -16.62 49.51
C ASP A 109 16.61 -16.39 50.25
N MET A 110 15.72 -17.38 50.15
CA MET A 110 14.71 -17.84 51.14
C MET A 110 13.39 -17.10 51.48
N THR A 111 12.29 -17.79 51.10
CA THR A 111 11.07 -18.16 51.86
C THR A 111 9.71 -17.47 51.62
N ALA A 112 8.75 -18.35 51.30
CA ALA A 112 7.37 -18.41 51.78
C ALA A 112 6.22 -17.89 50.88
N MET A 113 5.40 -18.88 50.47
CA MET A 113 3.94 -18.89 50.39
C MET A 113 3.23 -18.16 49.24
N ASN A 114 2.93 -18.96 48.22
CA ASN A 114 1.60 -19.25 47.70
C ASN A 114 0.54 -18.11 47.77
N SER A 115 0.29 -17.48 46.63
CA SER A 115 -1.08 -17.05 46.29
C SER A 115 -1.27 -17.18 44.78
N ASN A 116 -2.12 -18.13 44.39
CA ASN A 116 -2.70 -18.24 43.07
C ASN A 116 -3.33 -16.90 42.67
N ASN A 117 -2.65 -16.15 41.81
CA ASN A 117 -3.31 -15.22 40.93
C ASN A 117 -3.04 -15.68 39.50
N SER A 118 -3.98 -16.46 39.00
CA SER A 118 -4.26 -16.61 37.58
C SER A 118 -4.68 -15.25 37.02
N SER A 119 -3.73 -14.33 36.96
CA SER A 119 -3.82 -13.13 36.14
C SER A 119 -3.85 -13.63 34.70
N SER A 120 -5.06 -13.80 34.20
CA SER A 120 -5.37 -13.89 32.79
C SER A 120 -4.79 -12.65 32.13
N SER A 121 -3.52 -12.75 31.72
CA SER A 121 -2.90 -11.80 30.82
C SER A 121 -3.64 -11.96 29.50
N ILE A 122 -4.76 -11.24 29.36
CA ILE A 122 -5.40 -10.96 28.09
C ILE A 122 -4.32 -10.24 27.30
N HIS A 123 -3.55 -11.03 26.55
CA HIS A 123 -2.61 -10.51 25.57
C HIS A 123 -3.48 -9.71 24.62
N ARG A 124 -3.41 -8.38 24.74
CA ARG A 124 -3.96 -7.44 23.78
C ARG A 124 -3.25 -7.76 22.48
N ARG A 125 -3.80 -8.70 21.71
CA ARG A 125 -3.23 -9.24 20.47
C ARG A 125 -3.04 -8.03 19.57
N GLN A 126 -1.81 -7.49 19.52
CA GLN A 126 -1.53 -6.30 18.74
C GLN A 126 -1.91 -6.63 17.31
N LYS A 127 -2.95 -5.96 16.81
CA LYS A 127 -3.48 -6.22 15.49
C LYS A 127 -2.40 -5.84 14.49
N LEU A 128 -1.87 -6.83 13.78
CA LEU A 128 -0.83 -6.61 12.77
C LEU A 128 -1.33 -5.55 11.77
N LYS A 129 -0.43 -4.64 11.38
CA LYS A 129 -0.73 -3.63 10.35
C LYS A 129 -1.00 -4.35 9.03
N LYS A 130 -1.95 -3.83 8.26
CA LYS A 130 -2.35 -4.40 6.96
C LYS A 130 -1.46 -3.85 5.85
N LEU A 131 -1.02 -4.73 4.96
CA LEU A 131 -0.27 -4.40 3.75
C LEU A 131 -0.88 -5.11 2.55
N VAL A 132 -0.94 -4.41 1.41
CA VAL A 132 -1.20 -5.04 0.11
C VAL A 132 0.12 -5.17 -0.61
N VAL A 133 0.40 -6.33 -1.18
CA VAL A 133 1.67 -6.64 -1.86
C VAL A 133 1.35 -7.08 -3.28
N VAL A 134 1.83 -6.33 -4.28
CA VAL A 134 1.67 -6.65 -5.69
C VAL A 134 2.99 -7.19 -6.23
N MET A 135 2.99 -8.49 -6.53
CA MET A 135 4.16 -9.25 -6.97
C MET A 135 3.93 -9.90 -8.34
N GLY A 136 5.01 -10.31 -8.99
CA GLY A 136 5.01 -10.83 -10.36
C GLY A 136 6.34 -10.56 -11.07
N ALA A 137 6.59 -11.29 -12.15
CA ALA A 137 7.79 -11.12 -12.96
C ALA A 137 7.88 -9.72 -13.61
N THR A 138 9.07 -9.30 -14.02
CA THR A 138 9.28 -8.09 -14.82
C THR A 138 8.38 -8.10 -16.05
N GLY A 139 7.85 -6.94 -16.42
CA GLY A 139 6.90 -6.83 -17.53
C GLY A 139 5.46 -7.26 -17.22
N SER A 140 5.14 -7.94 -16.11
CA SER A 140 3.78 -8.48 -15.87
C SER A 140 2.67 -7.45 -15.56
N GLY A 141 2.96 -6.14 -15.62
CA GLY A 141 1.95 -5.09 -15.40
C GLY A 141 1.70 -4.69 -13.94
N LYS A 142 2.60 -5.02 -13.00
CA LYS A 142 2.47 -4.68 -11.57
C LYS A 142 2.20 -3.19 -11.31
N SER A 143 3.00 -2.30 -11.91
CA SER A 143 2.86 -0.84 -11.72
C SER A 143 1.54 -0.31 -12.28
N LYS A 144 1.10 -0.85 -13.42
CA LYS A 144 -0.22 -0.54 -14.00
C LYS A 144 -1.33 -0.93 -13.03
N LEU A 145 -1.27 -2.14 -12.48
CA LEU A 145 -2.26 -2.61 -11.50
C LEU A 145 -2.26 -1.75 -10.23
N SER A 146 -1.10 -1.42 -9.67
CA SER A 146 -1.03 -0.62 -8.44
C SER A 146 -1.61 0.78 -8.61
N VAL A 147 -1.37 1.42 -9.77
CA VAL A 147 -1.99 2.71 -10.09
C VAL A 147 -3.50 2.56 -10.34
N ASP A 148 -3.95 1.54 -11.07
CA ASP A 148 -5.39 1.30 -11.30
C ASP A 148 -6.14 1.08 -9.97
N LEU A 149 -5.55 0.32 -9.04
CA LEU A 149 -6.07 0.14 -7.69
C LEU A 149 -6.08 1.45 -6.90
N GLY A 150 -4.98 2.19 -6.90
CA GLY A 150 -4.83 3.41 -6.11
C GLY A 150 -5.69 4.56 -6.61
N THR A 151 -5.91 4.67 -7.92
CA THR A 151 -6.73 5.76 -8.49
C THR A 151 -8.22 5.49 -8.40
N ARG A 152 -8.66 4.23 -8.54
CA ARG A 152 -10.09 3.92 -8.76
C ARG A 152 -10.78 3.26 -7.58
N PHE A 153 -10.05 2.53 -6.75
CA PHE A 153 -10.63 1.72 -5.67
C PHE A 153 -10.14 2.14 -4.29
N PHE A 154 -8.88 2.59 -4.18
CA PHE A 154 -8.22 2.92 -2.93
C PHE A 154 -7.51 4.29 -3.03
N PRO A 155 -8.25 5.41 -3.16
CA PRO A 155 -7.68 6.76 -3.39
C PRO A 155 -6.73 7.23 -2.28
N ASN A 156 -6.88 6.68 -1.07
CA ASN A 156 -5.99 6.92 0.06
C ASN A 156 -4.93 5.83 0.12
N SER A 157 -4.21 5.58 -0.98
CA SER A 157 -3.15 4.58 -1.02
C SER A 157 -1.85 5.16 -1.55
N GLU A 158 -0.73 4.61 -1.08
CA GLU A 158 0.60 5.05 -1.45
C GLU A 158 1.45 3.82 -1.77
N ILE A 159 2.27 3.92 -2.81
CA ILE A 159 3.07 2.81 -3.31
C ILE A 159 4.48 2.89 -2.70
N VAL A 160 4.97 1.77 -2.17
CA VAL A 160 6.37 1.59 -1.78
C VAL A 160 6.98 0.63 -2.81
N ASN A 161 7.91 1.15 -3.62
CA ASN A 161 8.63 0.34 -4.59
C ASN A 161 9.49 -0.71 -3.90
N SER A 162 9.41 -1.95 -4.38
CA SER A 162 10.24 -3.08 -3.94
C SER A 162 10.98 -3.72 -5.11
N ASP A 163 11.29 -2.95 -6.15
CA ASP A 163 12.27 -3.31 -7.17
C ASP A 163 13.63 -2.71 -6.82
N LYS A 164 14.62 -3.57 -6.58
CA LYS A 164 15.97 -3.20 -6.10
C LYS A 164 16.77 -2.35 -7.07
N ILE A 165 16.42 -2.32 -8.35
CA ILE A 165 17.10 -1.48 -9.35
C ILE A 165 16.40 -0.13 -9.45
N GLN A 166 15.06 -0.10 -9.35
CA GLN A 166 14.29 1.14 -9.45
C GLN A 166 14.43 2.07 -8.24
N VAL A 167 15.07 1.62 -7.15
CA VAL A 167 15.36 2.48 -5.99
C VAL A 167 16.36 3.60 -6.33
N TYR A 168 17.24 3.40 -7.30
CA TYR A 168 18.32 4.33 -7.64
C TYR A 168 17.87 5.44 -8.57
N ARG A 169 18.46 6.64 -8.39
CA ARG A 169 18.33 7.78 -9.31
C ARG A 169 18.98 7.48 -10.66
N GLY A 170 18.40 7.99 -11.74
CA GLY A 170 18.90 7.86 -13.11
C GLY A 170 18.52 6.53 -13.77
N LEU A 171 18.83 6.42 -15.06
CA LEU A 171 18.47 5.28 -15.91
C LEU A 171 16.97 4.94 -15.88
N ASP A 172 16.10 5.95 -16.01
CA ASP A 172 14.66 5.77 -15.86
C ASP A 172 14.05 4.88 -16.95
N ILE A 173 14.58 4.99 -18.18
CA ILE A 173 14.15 4.14 -19.30
C ILE A 173 14.71 2.72 -19.13
N ALA A 174 16.02 2.58 -18.98
CA ALA A 174 16.69 1.28 -18.86
C ALA A 174 16.20 0.48 -17.64
N THR A 175 15.81 1.15 -16.55
CA THR A 175 15.25 0.50 -15.36
C THR A 175 13.72 0.42 -15.36
N ASN A 176 13.07 0.87 -16.44
CA ASN A 176 11.62 0.81 -16.66
C ASN A 176 10.83 1.41 -15.50
N LYS A 177 11.24 2.58 -14.99
CA LYS A 177 10.49 3.30 -13.95
C LYS A 177 9.19 3.83 -14.54
N ILE A 178 8.12 3.79 -13.75
CA ILE A 178 6.84 4.36 -14.17
C ILE A 178 6.96 5.89 -14.27
N SER A 179 6.56 6.43 -15.43
CA SER A 179 6.59 7.86 -15.72
C SER A 179 5.71 8.65 -14.73
N MET A 180 6.04 9.91 -14.47
CA MET A 180 5.23 10.77 -13.60
C MET A 180 3.77 10.90 -14.09
N HIS A 181 3.58 10.93 -15.41
CA HIS A 181 2.25 10.95 -16.03
C HIS A 181 1.46 9.68 -15.69
N ASP A 182 2.07 8.51 -15.85
CA ASP A 182 1.38 7.23 -15.65
C ASP A 182 1.16 6.87 -14.19
N ARG A 183 1.84 7.55 -13.25
CA ARG A 183 1.54 7.47 -11.81
C ARG A 183 0.16 8.04 -11.47
N LYS A 184 -0.42 8.91 -12.32
CA LYS A 184 -1.75 9.52 -12.13
C LYS A 184 -1.94 10.14 -10.73
N GLY A 185 -0.89 10.77 -10.21
CA GLY A 185 -0.88 11.41 -8.90
C GLY A 185 -0.80 10.47 -7.69
N VAL A 186 -0.70 9.14 -7.88
CA VAL A 186 -0.50 8.20 -6.76
C VAL A 186 0.92 8.39 -6.19
N PRO A 187 1.08 8.66 -4.88
CA PRO A 187 2.40 8.83 -4.28
C PRO A 187 3.23 7.54 -4.36
N HIS A 188 4.51 7.68 -4.73
CA HIS A 188 5.48 6.59 -4.78
C HIS A 188 6.63 6.91 -3.83
N HIS A 189 7.08 5.89 -3.11
CA HIS A 189 8.24 5.90 -2.23
C HIS A 189 9.26 4.88 -2.74
N PHE A 190 10.55 5.16 -2.51
CA PHE A 190 11.69 4.34 -2.92
C PHE A 190 11.79 4.12 -4.43
N LEU A 191 11.35 5.10 -5.23
CA LEU A 191 11.41 5.06 -6.69
C LEU A 191 12.30 6.20 -7.18
N GLY A 192 13.56 5.91 -7.48
CA GLY A 192 14.54 6.92 -7.87
C GLY A 192 14.97 7.84 -6.73
N GLU A 193 15.12 7.31 -5.51
CA GLU A 193 15.44 8.10 -4.31
C GLU A 193 16.87 7.90 -3.81
N PHE A 194 17.49 6.76 -4.13
CA PHE A 194 18.78 6.36 -3.59
C PHE A 194 19.94 6.67 -4.54
N ASP A 195 21.12 6.80 -3.96
CA ASP A 195 22.37 7.04 -4.69
C ASP A 195 22.77 5.81 -5.52
N PRO A 196 22.99 5.93 -6.85
CA PRO A 196 23.37 4.81 -7.70
C PRO A 196 24.70 4.13 -7.34
N GLU A 197 25.61 4.82 -6.65
CA GLU A 197 26.94 4.28 -6.28
C GLU A 197 26.92 3.43 -5.01
N THR A 198 25.95 3.67 -4.13
CA THR A 198 25.83 2.97 -2.84
C THR A 198 24.89 1.78 -2.97
N GLU A 199 25.36 0.57 -2.67
CA GLU A 199 24.51 -0.62 -2.69
C GLU A 199 23.36 -0.50 -1.67
N PHE A 200 22.13 -0.63 -2.16
CA PHE A 200 20.93 -0.71 -1.34
C PHE A 200 20.54 -2.18 -1.14
N THR A 201 20.74 -2.69 0.07
CA THR A 201 20.63 -4.11 0.39
C THR A 201 19.22 -4.49 0.89
N PRO A 202 18.88 -5.80 0.94
CA PRO A 202 17.65 -6.24 1.59
C PRO A 202 17.58 -5.88 3.08
N SER A 203 18.73 -5.77 3.77
CA SER A 203 18.79 -5.32 5.15
C SER A 203 18.38 -3.84 5.27
N ASP A 204 18.87 -2.99 4.36
CA ASP A 204 18.50 -1.57 4.32
C ASP A 204 17.00 -1.41 4.04
N PHE A 205 16.47 -2.18 3.08
CA PHE A 205 15.03 -2.19 2.79
C PHE A 205 14.21 -2.65 4.01
N ARG A 206 14.65 -3.70 4.72
CA ARG A 206 14.00 -4.20 5.95
C ARG A 206 13.99 -3.15 7.07
N GLU A 207 14.98 -2.28 7.13
CA GLU A 207 15.07 -1.21 8.13
C GLU A 207 14.24 0.03 7.74
N LEU A 208 14.35 0.49 6.50
CA LEU A 208 13.75 1.75 6.05
C LEU A 208 12.28 1.61 5.66
N ALA A 209 11.88 0.55 4.96
CA ALA A 209 10.50 0.40 4.49
C ALA A 209 9.46 0.42 5.63
N PRO A 210 9.70 -0.20 6.82
CA PRO A 210 8.80 -0.05 7.96
C PRO A 210 8.58 1.40 8.44
N LYS A 211 9.61 2.26 8.34
CA LYS A 211 9.51 3.69 8.70
C LYS A 211 8.55 4.39 7.73
N THR A 212 8.72 4.18 6.43
CA THR A 212 7.82 4.70 5.38
C THR A 212 6.40 4.17 5.53
N ILE A 213 6.23 2.86 5.75
CA ILE A 213 4.92 2.23 6.00
C ILE A 213 4.24 2.84 7.23
N ALA A 214 4.98 3.12 8.31
CA ALA A 214 4.43 3.76 9.49
C ALA A 214 3.96 5.19 9.20
N GLN A 215 4.70 5.96 8.39
CA GLN A 215 4.30 7.29 7.94
C GLN A 215 3.03 7.24 7.08
N ILE A 216 2.96 6.35 6.09
CA ILE A 216 1.75 6.14 5.25
C ILE A 216 0.54 5.81 6.14
N THR A 217 0.73 4.84 7.06
CA THR A 217 -0.34 4.41 7.97
C THR A 217 -0.76 5.53 8.92
N SER A 218 0.15 6.40 9.36
CA SER A 218 -0.17 7.54 10.24
C SER A 218 -1.10 8.56 9.57
N ARG A 219 -1.02 8.69 8.25
CA ARG A 219 -1.95 9.47 7.41
C ARG A 219 -3.27 8.75 7.13
N ARG A 220 -3.46 7.54 7.68
CA ARG A 220 -4.58 6.62 7.40
C ARG A 220 -4.64 6.16 5.94
N ASN A 221 -3.51 6.18 5.26
CA ASN A 221 -3.39 5.66 3.90
C ASN A 221 -3.02 4.17 3.91
N LEU A 222 -3.38 3.47 2.84
CA LEU A 222 -3.08 2.07 2.60
C LEU A 222 -1.71 1.93 1.91
N PRO A 223 -0.74 1.24 2.52
CA PRO A 223 0.54 0.98 1.85
C PRO A 223 0.41 -0.18 0.85
N LEU A 224 0.80 0.05 -0.39
CA LEU A 224 0.94 -0.97 -1.44
C LEU A 224 2.44 -1.21 -1.69
N ILE A 225 2.93 -2.41 -1.40
CA ILE A 225 4.30 -2.81 -1.72
C ILE A 225 4.29 -3.37 -3.15
N VAL A 226 5.06 -2.79 -4.06
CA VAL A 226 4.98 -3.12 -5.50
C VAL A 226 6.38 -3.31 -6.07
N GLY A 227 6.68 -4.46 -6.66
CA GLY A 227 7.98 -4.67 -7.31
C GLY A 227 8.30 -6.13 -7.62
N GLY A 228 9.41 -6.36 -8.33
CA GLY A 228 9.86 -7.69 -8.75
C GLY A 228 11.00 -8.29 -7.91
N SER A 229 11.56 -7.53 -6.95
CA SER A 229 12.66 -8.05 -6.13
C SER A 229 12.14 -8.82 -4.92
N ASN A 230 11.95 -10.13 -5.11
CA ASN A 230 11.47 -11.05 -4.07
C ASN A 230 12.35 -11.03 -2.80
N SER A 231 13.64 -10.72 -2.91
CA SER A 231 14.54 -10.52 -1.76
C SER A 231 14.12 -9.34 -0.87
N PHE A 232 13.70 -8.22 -1.46
CA PHE A 232 13.21 -7.06 -0.72
C PHE A 232 11.86 -7.36 -0.07
N ILE A 233 10.93 -7.96 -0.83
CA ILE A 233 9.62 -8.38 -0.31
C ILE A 233 9.80 -9.34 0.88
N TYR A 234 10.66 -10.36 0.73
CA TYR A 234 10.96 -11.32 1.79
C TYR A 234 11.59 -10.63 3.01
N SER A 235 12.63 -9.82 2.80
CA SER A 235 13.30 -9.10 3.90
C SER A 235 12.35 -8.18 4.67
N LEU A 236 11.37 -7.58 4.02
CA LEU A 236 10.38 -6.73 4.69
C LEU A 236 9.38 -7.56 5.50
N LEU A 237 8.84 -8.62 4.90
CA LEU A 237 7.63 -9.30 5.41
C LEU A 237 7.94 -10.50 6.29
N ALA A 238 9.02 -11.23 6.05
CA ALA A 238 9.39 -12.40 6.84
C ALA A 238 9.63 -12.02 8.31
N LYS A 239 9.05 -12.80 9.23
CA LYS A 239 9.30 -12.62 10.66
C LYS A 239 10.76 -12.86 11.00
N ARG A 240 11.32 -13.97 10.50
CA ARG A 240 12.74 -14.32 10.61
C ARG A 240 13.45 -13.95 9.31
N PHE A 241 14.50 -13.15 9.41
CA PHE A 241 15.32 -12.75 8.27
C PHE A 241 16.78 -12.83 8.69
N ASN A 242 17.60 -13.52 7.90
CA ASN A 242 19.04 -13.56 8.04
C ASN A 242 19.65 -12.95 6.77
N SER A 243 20.48 -11.93 6.92
CA SER A 243 21.16 -11.26 5.79
C SER A 243 22.24 -12.11 5.13
N GLU A 244 22.76 -13.12 5.84
CA GLU A 244 23.82 -14.00 5.35
C GLU A 244 23.28 -15.18 4.53
N THR A 245 21.95 -15.38 4.49
CA THR A 245 21.33 -16.53 3.82
C THR A 245 20.43 -16.06 2.68
N ASP A 246 20.72 -16.50 1.45
CA ASP A 246 19.79 -16.34 0.34
C ASP A 246 18.79 -17.51 0.31
N VAL A 247 17.57 -17.24 0.79
CA VAL A 247 16.47 -18.22 0.78
C VAL A 247 15.98 -18.59 -0.62
N PHE A 248 16.39 -17.82 -1.64
CA PHE A 248 16.07 -18.03 -3.05
C PHE A 248 17.19 -18.72 -3.84
N ASP A 249 18.29 -19.07 -3.18
CA ASP A 249 19.29 -19.95 -3.77
C ASP A 249 18.72 -21.36 -4.00
N GLU A 250 19.11 -22.00 -5.09
CA GLU A 250 18.59 -23.31 -5.50
C GLU A 250 18.95 -24.40 -4.50
N SER A 251 20.14 -24.31 -3.88
CA SER A 251 20.59 -25.21 -2.82
C SER A 251 19.86 -25.04 -1.48
N SER A 252 19.15 -23.92 -1.28
CA SER A 252 18.47 -23.67 -0.02
C SER A 252 17.25 -24.60 0.13
N ALA A 253 17.08 -25.21 1.30
CA ALA A 253 15.88 -25.99 1.62
C ALA A 253 14.63 -25.09 1.70
N ILE A 254 13.46 -25.57 1.29
CA ILE A 254 12.20 -24.79 1.35
C ILE A 254 11.90 -24.30 2.79
N ASN A 255 12.23 -25.10 3.80
CA ASN A 255 12.06 -24.77 5.22
C ASN A 255 12.88 -23.55 5.68
N SER A 256 13.83 -23.06 4.88
CA SER A 256 14.56 -21.82 5.15
C SER A 256 13.69 -20.56 4.97
N VAL A 257 12.61 -20.65 4.20
CA VAL A 257 11.67 -19.55 3.97
C VAL A 257 10.74 -19.44 5.18
N SER A 258 10.74 -18.28 5.83
CA SER A 258 9.82 -17.97 6.93
C SER A 258 8.38 -17.93 6.43
N SER A 259 7.53 -18.84 6.91
CA SER A 259 6.07 -18.82 6.68
C SER A 259 5.37 -17.75 7.54
N GLU A 260 5.94 -17.39 8.70
CA GLU A 260 5.42 -16.33 9.56
C GLU A 260 5.76 -14.93 9.01
N LEU A 261 4.78 -14.03 9.06
CA LEU A 261 4.87 -12.66 8.54
C LEU A 261 4.82 -11.60 9.66
N ARG A 262 5.51 -10.48 9.45
CA ARG A 262 5.50 -9.28 10.32
C ARG A 262 4.23 -8.46 10.21
N TYR A 263 3.48 -8.63 9.13
CA TYR A 263 2.29 -7.86 8.78
C TYR A 263 1.14 -8.78 8.39
N SER A 264 -0.08 -8.28 8.50
CA SER A 264 -1.23 -8.93 7.86
C SER A 264 -1.17 -8.54 6.38
N CYS A 265 -0.83 -9.51 5.52
CA CYS A 265 -0.55 -9.25 4.11
C CYS A 265 -1.67 -9.77 3.22
N CYS A 266 -1.99 -9.02 2.17
CA CYS A 266 -2.78 -9.46 1.03
C CYS A 266 -1.87 -9.50 -0.19
N PHE A 267 -1.53 -10.69 -0.66
CA PHE A 267 -0.65 -10.87 -1.80
C PHE A 267 -1.45 -10.99 -3.10
N LEU A 268 -1.21 -10.08 -4.03
CA LEU A 268 -1.68 -10.14 -5.40
C LEU A 268 -0.50 -10.57 -6.28
N TRP A 269 -0.56 -11.78 -6.83
CA TRP A 269 0.45 -12.27 -7.76
C TRP A 269 -0.07 -12.14 -9.20
N VAL A 270 0.43 -11.13 -9.92
CA VAL A 270 0.13 -10.95 -11.35
C VAL A 270 1.03 -11.85 -12.16
N ASP A 271 0.43 -12.89 -12.74
CA ASP A 271 1.12 -13.92 -13.50
C ASP A 271 0.79 -13.82 -14.99
N VAL A 272 1.78 -14.14 -15.83
CA VAL A 272 1.65 -14.21 -17.28
C VAL A 272 2.40 -15.46 -17.72
N SER A 273 1.82 -16.25 -18.63
CA SER A 273 2.51 -17.44 -19.15
C SER A 273 3.85 -17.05 -19.82
N LEU A 274 4.93 -17.79 -19.54
CA LEU A 274 6.28 -17.47 -20.02
C LEU A 274 6.40 -17.22 -21.52
N PRO A 275 5.79 -18.02 -22.43
CA PRO A 275 5.92 -17.76 -23.86
C PRO A 275 5.40 -16.38 -24.26
N ILE A 276 4.22 -16.02 -23.74
CA ILE A 276 3.58 -14.72 -23.99
C ILE A 276 4.35 -13.58 -23.31
N LEU A 277 4.86 -13.82 -22.10
CA LEU A 277 5.64 -12.82 -21.39
C LEU A 277 6.97 -12.54 -22.10
N ASN A 278 7.65 -13.57 -22.61
CA ASN A 278 8.92 -13.41 -23.32
C ASN A 278 8.75 -12.60 -24.62
N GLU A 279 7.73 -12.91 -25.43
CA GLU A 279 7.41 -12.12 -26.63
C GLU A 279 7.13 -10.64 -26.29
N TYR A 280 6.38 -10.41 -25.21
CA TYR A 280 6.12 -9.05 -24.73
C TYR A 280 7.41 -8.34 -24.27
N LEU A 281 8.28 -9.05 -23.55
CA LEU A 281 9.53 -8.49 -23.04
C LEU A 281 10.49 -8.14 -24.16
N ASP A 282 10.56 -8.94 -25.22
CA ASP A 282 11.35 -8.64 -26.41
C ASP A 282 10.87 -7.34 -27.07
N LYS A 283 9.56 -7.23 -27.31
CA LYS A 283 8.96 -6.01 -27.87
C LYS A 283 9.20 -4.80 -26.96
N ARG A 284 9.09 -4.99 -25.64
CA ARG A 284 9.32 -3.90 -24.67
C ARG A 284 10.77 -3.40 -24.73
N VAL A 285 11.75 -4.27 -24.90
CA VAL A 285 13.15 -3.85 -25.06
C VAL A 285 13.31 -2.99 -26.32
N ASP A 286 12.65 -3.36 -27.42
CA ASP A 286 12.64 -2.54 -28.63
C ASP A 286 12.00 -1.17 -28.36
N GLU A 287 10.83 -1.13 -27.70
CA GLU A 287 10.17 0.12 -27.31
C GLU A 287 11.03 0.99 -26.36
N MET A 288 11.83 0.37 -25.49
CA MET A 288 12.79 1.08 -24.62
C MET A 288 13.90 1.74 -25.43
N LEU A 289 14.46 1.03 -26.42
CA LEU A 289 15.47 1.59 -27.34
C LEU A 289 14.88 2.72 -28.16
N ASP A 290 13.69 2.55 -28.73
CA ASP A 290 12.97 3.58 -29.48
C ASP A 290 12.66 4.82 -28.62
N SER A 291 12.53 4.64 -27.30
CA SER A 291 12.26 5.72 -26.34
C SER A 291 13.52 6.43 -25.84
N GLY A 292 14.72 6.04 -26.30
CA GLY A 292 15.98 6.70 -25.97
C GLY A 292 16.85 5.97 -24.93
N MET A 293 16.67 4.65 -24.75
CA MET A 293 17.51 3.88 -23.82
C MET A 293 18.99 3.89 -24.21
N TYR A 294 19.31 3.92 -25.50
CA TYR A 294 20.69 3.97 -25.96
C TYR A 294 21.39 5.25 -25.51
N GLU A 295 20.76 6.40 -25.78
CA GLU A 295 21.25 7.73 -25.44
C GLU A 295 21.37 7.89 -23.91
N GLU A 296 20.38 7.39 -23.17
CA GLU A 296 20.40 7.37 -21.70
C GLU A 296 21.61 6.60 -21.16
N LEU A 297 21.95 5.46 -21.77
CA LEU A 297 23.10 4.65 -21.37
C LEU A 297 24.42 5.28 -21.83
N GLU A 298 24.47 5.86 -23.03
CA GLU A 298 25.66 6.57 -23.52
C GLU A 298 26.02 7.74 -22.61
N GLU A 299 25.03 8.58 -22.24
CA GLU A 299 25.22 9.68 -21.30
C GLU A 299 25.67 9.17 -19.91
N TYR A 300 25.07 8.07 -19.45
CA TYR A 300 25.47 7.42 -18.21
C TYR A 300 26.95 7.02 -18.23
N PHE A 301 27.44 6.35 -19.28
CA PHE A 301 28.85 5.96 -19.38
C PHE A 301 29.79 7.13 -19.64
N ALA A 302 29.34 8.18 -20.33
CA ALA A 302 30.13 9.40 -20.50
C ALA A 302 30.40 10.11 -19.16
N ARG A 303 29.43 10.05 -18.22
CA ARG A 303 29.55 10.67 -16.90
C ARG A 303 30.25 9.78 -15.87
N GLU A 304 29.87 8.52 -15.82
CA GLU A 304 30.27 7.57 -14.75
C GLU A 304 31.48 6.72 -15.14
N GLY A 305 31.85 6.72 -16.42
CA GLY A 305 32.90 5.87 -16.96
C GLY A 305 32.56 4.37 -16.92
N PHE A 306 33.48 3.59 -17.49
CA PHE A 306 33.39 2.14 -17.50
C PHE A 306 33.93 1.52 -16.21
N ALA A 307 33.49 0.31 -15.89
CA ALA A 307 34.10 -0.46 -14.81
C ALA A 307 35.57 -0.80 -15.14
N GLU A 308 36.45 -0.61 -14.15
CA GLU A 308 37.90 -0.84 -14.24
C GLU A 308 38.26 -2.29 -14.63
N SER A 309 37.41 -3.26 -14.28
CA SER A 309 37.56 -4.67 -14.67
C SER A 309 36.20 -5.34 -14.89
N GLU A 310 36.12 -6.25 -15.87
CA GLU A 310 34.95 -7.13 -16.06
C GLU A 310 34.70 -8.07 -14.88
N SER A 311 35.73 -8.34 -14.07
CA SER A 311 35.66 -9.20 -12.88
C SER A 311 35.21 -8.46 -11.61
N ALA A 312 35.11 -7.13 -11.64
CA ALA A 312 34.65 -6.38 -10.49
C ALA A 312 33.16 -6.70 -10.24
N SER A 313 32.83 -7.04 -9.00
CA SER A 313 31.44 -7.23 -8.59
C SER A 313 30.70 -5.92 -8.84
N ARG A 314 29.77 -5.91 -9.80
CA ARG A 314 28.93 -4.75 -10.09
C ARG A 314 28.15 -4.42 -8.83
N THR A 315 28.08 -3.15 -8.46
CA THR A 315 27.33 -2.64 -7.30
C THR A 315 26.23 -1.67 -7.76
N GLY A 316 25.20 -1.52 -6.94
CA GLY A 316 24.18 -0.51 -7.11
C GLY A 316 23.47 -0.58 -8.47
N LEU A 317 23.37 0.58 -9.12
CA LEU A 317 22.70 0.74 -10.40
C LEU A 317 23.43 0.03 -11.56
N ARG A 318 24.74 -0.22 -11.46
CA ARG A 318 25.51 -0.93 -12.50
C ARG A 318 25.05 -2.37 -12.71
N LYS A 319 24.22 -2.92 -11.82
CA LYS A 319 23.58 -4.24 -11.96
C LYS A 319 22.37 -4.26 -12.89
N ALA A 320 21.87 -3.10 -13.33
CA ALA A 320 20.69 -3.02 -14.18
C ALA A 320 20.93 -3.73 -15.53
N ILE A 321 19.97 -4.55 -15.96
CA ILE A 321 19.98 -5.12 -17.32
C ILE A 321 19.97 -3.96 -18.32
N GLY A 322 20.83 -4.02 -19.33
CA GLY A 322 21.12 -2.93 -20.25
C GLY A 322 22.51 -2.34 -20.02
N VAL A 323 22.90 -2.16 -18.75
CA VAL A 323 24.19 -1.53 -18.40
C VAL A 323 25.36 -2.46 -18.77
N PRO A 324 25.46 -3.71 -18.28
CA PRO A 324 26.55 -4.61 -18.67
C PRO A 324 26.63 -4.89 -20.17
N GLU A 325 25.48 -4.99 -20.83
CA GLU A 325 25.37 -5.33 -22.24
C GLU A 325 25.88 -4.19 -23.12
N PHE A 326 25.44 -2.95 -22.86
CA PHE A 326 25.94 -1.78 -23.59
C PHE A 326 27.33 -1.34 -23.15
N GLU A 327 27.77 -1.63 -21.91
CA GLU A 327 29.16 -1.42 -21.51
C GLU A 327 30.13 -2.17 -22.44
N ARG A 328 29.81 -3.42 -22.78
CA ARG A 328 30.62 -4.23 -23.73
C ARG A 328 30.63 -3.62 -25.13
N TYR A 329 29.47 -3.09 -25.57
CA TYR A 329 29.36 -2.40 -26.84
C TYR A 329 30.22 -1.13 -26.88
N PHE A 330 30.05 -0.23 -25.89
CA PHE A 330 30.78 1.04 -25.84
C PHE A 330 32.28 0.86 -25.63
N LYS A 331 32.73 -0.20 -24.93
CA LYS A 331 34.16 -0.54 -24.83
C LYS A 331 34.78 -0.91 -26.19
N LYS A 332 34.00 -1.49 -27.10
CA LYS A 332 34.46 -1.85 -28.46
C LYS A 332 34.36 -0.68 -29.43
N VAL A 333 33.24 0.05 -29.42
CA VAL A 333 32.88 1.06 -30.43
C VAL A 333 33.22 2.50 -30.02
N GLY A 334 33.63 2.70 -28.75
CA GLY A 334 33.82 4.02 -28.18
C GLY A 334 32.50 4.75 -27.93
N LEU A 335 32.55 5.78 -27.07
CA LEU A 335 31.44 6.71 -26.89
C LEU A 335 31.42 7.73 -28.05
N GLY A 336 30.23 8.13 -28.51
CA GLY A 336 30.07 9.13 -29.56
C GLY A 336 30.48 8.66 -30.97
N GLY A 337 30.59 7.35 -31.20
CA GLY A 337 30.85 6.76 -32.52
C GLY A 337 32.26 6.92 -33.07
N GLY A 338 33.20 7.44 -32.27
CA GLY A 338 34.56 7.80 -32.69
C GLY A 338 35.59 6.66 -32.80
N ALA A 339 35.23 5.39 -32.56
CA ALA A 339 36.21 4.31 -32.68
C ALA A 339 36.42 3.80 -34.11
N ASP A 340 37.65 3.29 -34.29
CA ASP A 340 38.16 2.55 -35.44
C ASP A 340 37.42 1.22 -35.57
N GLY A 341 36.71 1.03 -36.68
CA GLY A 341 35.89 -0.16 -36.93
C GLY A 341 34.92 0.04 -38.09
N SER A 342 34.66 -1.02 -38.84
CA SER A 342 33.71 -0.97 -39.96
C SER A 342 32.29 -0.70 -39.44
N GLU A 343 31.48 0.04 -40.19
CA GLU A 343 30.06 0.27 -39.87
C GLU A 343 29.30 -1.05 -39.63
N ALA A 344 29.69 -2.11 -40.36
CA ALA A 344 29.14 -3.44 -40.19
C ALA A 344 29.49 -4.04 -38.81
N GLU A 345 30.70 -3.83 -38.29
CA GLU A 345 31.13 -4.34 -36.98
C GLU A 345 30.41 -3.62 -35.85
N LYS A 346 30.22 -2.29 -35.98
CA LYS A 346 29.44 -1.50 -35.02
C LYS A 346 28.00 -2.00 -34.95
N ARG A 347 27.38 -2.22 -36.11
CA ARG A 347 26.01 -2.76 -36.19
C ARG A 347 25.91 -4.15 -35.57
N LEU A 348 26.82 -5.07 -35.89
CA LEU A 348 26.83 -6.41 -35.31
C LEU A 348 26.98 -6.38 -33.79
N SER A 349 27.89 -5.57 -33.26
CA SER A 349 28.06 -5.47 -31.80
C SER A 349 26.85 -4.84 -31.11
N TYR A 350 26.13 -3.94 -31.76
CA TYR A 350 24.88 -3.38 -31.25
C TYR A 350 23.80 -4.45 -31.20
N GLU A 351 23.60 -5.20 -32.29
CA GLU A 351 22.64 -6.30 -32.37
C GLU A 351 22.93 -7.38 -31.31
N GLU A 352 24.20 -7.70 -31.05
CA GLU A 352 24.62 -8.60 -29.95
C GLU A 352 24.20 -8.07 -28.57
N ALA A 353 24.41 -6.78 -28.29
CA ALA A 353 24.04 -6.17 -27.02
C ALA A 353 22.52 -6.19 -26.81
N VAL A 354 21.74 -5.82 -27.83
CA VAL A 354 20.27 -5.86 -27.79
C VAL A 354 19.76 -7.27 -27.56
N LYS A 355 20.32 -8.26 -28.27
CA LYS A 355 19.97 -9.67 -28.10
C LYS A 355 20.25 -10.13 -26.67
N ALA A 356 21.41 -9.78 -26.10
CA ALA A 356 21.76 -10.13 -24.73
C ALA A 356 20.79 -9.51 -23.70
N ILE A 357 20.34 -8.26 -23.91
CA ILE A 357 19.35 -7.60 -23.04
C ILE A 357 18.04 -8.38 -23.04
N LYS A 358 17.56 -8.78 -24.21
CA LYS A 358 16.32 -9.57 -24.36
C LYS A 358 16.42 -10.92 -23.64
N GLU A 359 17.51 -11.66 -23.87
CA GLU A 359 17.77 -12.96 -23.25
C GLU A 359 17.88 -12.85 -21.71
N ASN A 360 18.62 -11.86 -21.21
CA ASN A 360 18.78 -11.63 -19.78
C ASN A 360 17.46 -11.20 -19.11
N THR A 361 16.64 -10.41 -19.81
CA THR A 361 15.32 -9.98 -19.32
C THR A 361 14.36 -11.16 -19.20
N CYS A 362 14.31 -12.04 -20.21
CA CYS A 362 13.51 -13.27 -20.18
C CYS A 362 13.99 -14.23 -19.08
N THR A 363 15.30 -14.39 -18.91
CA THR A 363 15.89 -15.20 -17.83
C THR A 363 15.52 -14.65 -16.45
N LEU A 364 15.56 -13.32 -16.28
CA LEU A 364 15.12 -12.66 -15.05
C LEU A 364 13.64 -12.95 -14.76
N ALA A 365 12.77 -12.84 -15.76
CA ALA A 365 11.34 -13.09 -15.61
C ALA A 365 11.05 -14.53 -15.14
N LYS A 366 11.70 -15.52 -15.77
CA LYS A 366 11.60 -16.94 -15.38
C LYS A 366 12.04 -17.14 -13.93
N ARG A 367 13.23 -16.64 -13.56
CA ARG A 367 13.76 -16.75 -12.19
C ARG A 367 12.84 -16.08 -11.17
N GLN A 368 12.20 -14.96 -11.52
CA GLN A 368 11.25 -14.29 -10.63
C GLN A 368 9.98 -15.13 -10.40
N GLN A 369 9.45 -15.79 -11.44
CA GLN A 369 8.31 -16.71 -11.27
C GLN A 369 8.67 -17.91 -10.40
N GLU A 370 9.84 -18.52 -10.60
CA GLU A 370 10.35 -19.62 -9.76
C GLU A 370 10.46 -19.19 -8.29
N LYS A 371 11.01 -18.00 -8.03
CA LYS A 371 11.10 -17.42 -6.67
C LYS A 371 9.73 -17.16 -6.04
N ILE A 372 8.76 -16.66 -6.80
CA ILE A 372 7.38 -16.44 -6.30
C ILE A 372 6.71 -17.79 -6.00
N GLN A 373 6.86 -18.77 -6.88
CA GLN A 373 6.34 -20.12 -6.68
C GLN A 373 6.91 -20.74 -5.39
N ARG A 374 8.21 -20.58 -5.16
CA ARG A 374 8.87 -21.01 -3.91
C ARG A 374 8.27 -20.36 -2.65
N LEU A 375 7.91 -19.07 -2.68
CA LEU A 375 7.23 -18.41 -1.56
C LEU A 375 5.84 -19.01 -1.32
N LYS A 376 5.11 -19.32 -2.40
CA LYS A 376 3.81 -19.99 -2.32
C LYS A 376 3.94 -21.39 -1.70
N ASP A 377 4.93 -22.16 -2.13
CA ASP A 377 5.19 -23.52 -1.63
C ASP A 377 5.64 -23.51 -0.16
N ALA A 378 6.28 -22.42 0.29
CA ALA A 378 6.59 -22.17 1.70
C ALA A 378 5.37 -21.73 2.55
N GLY A 379 4.18 -21.68 1.96
CA GLY A 379 2.92 -21.44 2.68
C GLY A 379 2.42 -19.99 2.65
N TRP A 380 3.00 -19.12 1.82
CA TRP A 380 2.44 -17.77 1.64
C TRP A 380 1.13 -17.83 0.84
N ASP A 381 0.08 -17.18 1.35
CA ASP A 381 -1.24 -17.15 0.71
C ASP A 381 -1.28 -16.17 -0.48
N LEU A 382 -0.75 -16.61 -1.61
CA LEU A 382 -0.65 -15.81 -2.84
C LEU A 382 -1.93 -15.92 -3.67
N GLN A 383 -2.63 -14.80 -3.86
CA GLN A 383 -3.78 -14.72 -4.75
C GLN A 383 -3.29 -14.50 -6.19
N LYS A 384 -3.21 -15.59 -6.95
CA LYS A 384 -2.77 -15.58 -8.34
C LYS A 384 -3.83 -14.94 -9.25
N ILE A 385 -3.41 -14.00 -10.07
CA ILE A 385 -4.20 -13.26 -11.06
C ILE A 385 -3.55 -13.47 -12.42
N ASP A 386 -4.24 -14.17 -13.31
CA ASP A 386 -3.73 -14.47 -14.64
C ASP A 386 -4.00 -13.30 -15.61
N ALA A 387 -2.93 -12.65 -16.05
CA ALA A 387 -2.96 -11.56 -17.00
C ALA A 387 -2.66 -12.01 -18.44
N THR A 388 -2.46 -13.30 -18.70
CA THR A 388 -1.99 -13.83 -20.00
C THR A 388 -2.84 -13.37 -21.18
N GLU A 389 -4.17 -13.45 -21.08
CA GLU A 389 -5.07 -13.01 -22.15
C GLU A 389 -5.00 -11.51 -22.42
N ALA A 390 -4.79 -10.69 -21.38
CA ALA A 390 -4.62 -9.25 -21.55
C ALA A 390 -3.34 -8.94 -22.34
N PHE A 391 -2.27 -9.70 -22.11
CA PHE A 391 -1.01 -9.57 -22.85
C PHE A 391 -1.12 -10.09 -24.28
N ARG A 392 -1.76 -11.24 -24.51
CA ARG A 392 -2.06 -11.73 -25.87
C ARG A 392 -2.82 -10.68 -26.70
N ALA A 393 -3.84 -10.07 -26.10
CA ALA A 393 -4.61 -9.02 -26.76
C ALA A 393 -3.77 -7.74 -27.01
N ALA A 394 -2.93 -7.34 -26.05
CA ALA A 394 -2.04 -6.18 -26.20
C ALA A 394 -0.98 -6.39 -27.30
N MET A 395 -0.59 -7.63 -27.56
CA MET A 395 0.33 -8.00 -28.65
C MET A 395 -0.38 -8.27 -29.98
N GLY A 396 -1.71 -8.11 -30.06
CA GLY A 396 -2.48 -8.33 -31.28
C GLY A 396 -2.60 -9.81 -31.68
N MET A 397 -2.36 -10.74 -30.76
CA MET A 397 -2.39 -12.20 -31.02
C MET A 397 -3.80 -12.81 -30.91
N THR A 398 -4.83 -11.99 -30.72
CA THR A 398 -6.23 -12.44 -30.55
C THR A 398 -7.03 -12.25 -31.83
N SER A 399 -7.79 -13.28 -32.22
CA SER A 399 -8.65 -13.27 -33.41
C SER A 399 -9.89 -12.36 -33.28
N ASP A 400 -10.22 -11.90 -32.06
CA ASP A 400 -11.43 -11.14 -31.75
C ASP A 400 -11.14 -9.63 -31.79
N SER A 401 -11.37 -9.01 -32.95
CA SER A 401 -11.09 -7.59 -33.25
C SER A 401 -11.96 -6.58 -32.47
N GLY A 402 -12.91 -7.06 -31.66
CA GLY A 402 -13.91 -6.23 -30.98
C GLY A 402 -13.56 -5.79 -29.55
N LYS A 403 -12.71 -6.52 -28.81
CA LYS A 403 -12.40 -6.20 -27.41
C LYS A 403 -11.02 -5.58 -27.28
N ARG A 404 -10.96 -4.37 -26.73
CA ARG A 404 -9.68 -3.69 -26.49
C ARG A 404 -8.94 -4.42 -25.38
N ALA A 405 -7.62 -4.53 -25.48
CA ALA A 405 -6.77 -5.12 -24.44
C ALA A 405 -7.01 -4.50 -23.05
N SER A 406 -7.40 -3.22 -23.00
CA SER A 406 -7.82 -2.52 -21.78
C SER A 406 -9.02 -3.18 -21.09
N ASP A 407 -10.00 -3.65 -21.85
CA ASP A 407 -11.24 -4.22 -21.33
C ASP A 407 -10.98 -5.65 -20.78
N ILE A 408 -10.04 -6.38 -21.40
CA ILE A 408 -9.58 -7.67 -20.90
C ILE A 408 -8.76 -7.50 -19.62
N TRP A 409 -7.81 -6.55 -19.60
CA TRP A 409 -7.06 -6.20 -18.39
C TRP A 409 -7.99 -5.82 -17.23
N GLU A 410 -9.01 -5.01 -17.51
CA GLU A 410 -10.01 -4.61 -16.52
C GLU A 410 -10.69 -5.82 -15.87
N LYS A 411 -11.26 -6.69 -16.71
CA LYS A 411 -12.06 -7.83 -16.27
C LYS A 411 -11.23 -8.92 -15.60
N MET A 412 -10.03 -9.19 -16.14
CA MET A 412 -9.20 -10.33 -15.73
C MET A 412 -8.22 -9.97 -14.61
N VAL A 413 -7.80 -8.71 -14.50
CA VAL A 413 -6.75 -8.29 -13.56
C VAL A 413 -7.27 -7.29 -12.54
N VAL A 414 -7.85 -6.17 -12.97
CA VAL A 414 -8.21 -5.07 -12.06
C VAL A 414 -9.39 -5.46 -11.17
N GLU A 415 -10.51 -5.92 -11.73
CA GLU A 415 -11.69 -6.25 -10.94
C GLU A 415 -11.44 -7.36 -9.90
N PRO A 416 -10.80 -8.49 -10.23
CA PRO A 416 -10.52 -9.54 -9.25
C PRO A 416 -9.61 -9.03 -8.13
N SER A 417 -8.57 -8.27 -8.49
CA SER A 417 -7.65 -7.66 -7.52
C SER A 417 -8.38 -6.74 -6.54
N ALA A 418 -9.23 -5.84 -7.06
CA ALA A 418 -10.01 -4.93 -6.23
C ALA A 418 -10.96 -5.69 -5.29
N LYS A 419 -11.62 -6.76 -5.76
CA LYS A 419 -12.49 -7.62 -4.95
C LYS A 419 -11.71 -8.31 -3.82
N ILE A 420 -10.52 -8.83 -4.10
CA ILE A 420 -9.63 -9.49 -3.13
C ILE A 420 -9.21 -8.48 -2.05
N VAL A 421 -8.67 -7.32 -2.46
CA VAL A 421 -8.21 -6.29 -1.51
C VAL A 421 -9.38 -5.77 -0.67
N LYS A 422 -10.55 -5.52 -1.28
CA LYS A 422 -11.74 -5.07 -0.54
C LYS A 422 -12.16 -6.07 0.54
N ARG A 423 -12.19 -7.38 0.21
CA ARG A 423 -12.49 -8.44 1.17
C ARG A 423 -11.47 -8.44 2.32
N PHE A 424 -10.18 -8.43 1.98
CA PHE A 424 -9.10 -8.37 2.94
C PHE A 424 -9.23 -7.18 3.89
N LEU A 425 -9.52 -5.98 3.38
CA LEU A 425 -9.69 -4.79 4.21
C LEU A 425 -10.93 -4.90 5.13
N MET A 426 -12.02 -5.49 4.63
CA MET A 426 -13.28 -5.69 5.36
C MET A 426 -13.27 -6.77 6.44
N GLU A 427 -12.33 -7.72 6.43
CA GLU A 427 -12.23 -8.80 7.44
C GLU A 427 -12.04 -8.30 8.89
N ILE A 428 -11.88 -6.99 9.09
CA ILE A 428 -11.96 -6.33 10.40
C ILE A 428 -13.32 -6.53 11.10
N TRP A 429 -14.39 -6.82 10.37
CA TRP A 429 -15.75 -6.79 10.91
C TRP A 429 -16.33 -8.15 11.32
N ARG A 430 -15.75 -9.29 10.92
CA ARG A 430 -16.31 -10.61 11.28
C ARG A 430 -16.28 -10.91 12.78
N PRO A 431 -15.20 -10.61 13.53
CA PRO A 431 -15.20 -10.85 14.98
C PRO A 431 -16.14 -9.90 15.73
N ILE A 432 -16.22 -8.63 15.30
CA ILE A 432 -17.06 -7.61 15.93
C ILE A 432 -18.55 -7.91 15.70
N LEU A 433 -18.93 -8.32 14.49
CA LEU A 433 -20.32 -8.68 14.19
C LEU A 433 -20.74 -9.99 14.89
N ALA A 434 -19.84 -10.98 15.00
CA ALA A 434 -20.11 -12.21 15.74
C ALA A 434 -20.29 -11.96 17.25
N GLU A 435 -19.51 -11.03 17.81
CA GLU A 435 -19.62 -10.62 19.22
C GLU A 435 -20.90 -9.82 19.50
N TYR A 436 -21.34 -8.98 18.55
CA TYR A 436 -22.62 -8.28 18.64
C TYR A 436 -23.84 -9.20 18.45
N SER A 437 -23.79 -10.16 17.53
CA SER A 437 -24.87 -11.15 17.36
C SER A 437 -24.97 -12.12 18.55
N GLY A 438 -23.84 -12.50 19.16
CA GLY A 438 -23.83 -13.32 20.37
C GLY A 438 -24.39 -12.61 21.61
N ARG A 439 -24.20 -11.28 21.73
CA ARG A 439 -24.78 -10.46 22.80
C ARG A 439 -26.27 -10.16 22.61
N LEU A 440 -26.77 -10.15 21.39
CA LEU A 440 -28.20 -9.96 21.10
C LEU A 440 -29.01 -11.24 21.39
N LEU A 441 -28.45 -12.42 21.13
CA LEU A 441 -29.10 -13.71 21.44
C LEU A 441 -29.08 -14.07 22.92
N THR A 442 -28.12 -13.58 23.70
CA THR A 442 -28.07 -13.80 25.16
C THR A 442 -28.97 -12.85 25.94
N LYS A 443 -29.32 -11.68 25.37
CA LYS A 443 -30.30 -10.76 25.98
C LYS A 443 -31.77 -11.15 25.74
N SER A 444 -32.06 -12.00 24.77
CA SER A 444 -33.42 -12.50 24.53
C SER A 444 -33.81 -13.71 25.39
N VAL A 445 -32.89 -14.28 26.18
CA VAL A 445 -33.13 -15.48 27.02
C VAL A 445 -33.21 -15.17 28.53
N LEU A 446 -33.01 -13.90 28.93
CA LEU A 446 -33.02 -13.48 30.35
C LEU A 446 -34.06 -12.38 30.66
N GLY A 447 -35.12 -12.27 29.86
CA GLY A 447 -36.09 -11.17 29.95
C GLY A 447 -37.56 -11.60 29.91
N SER A 448 -37.88 -12.80 30.38
CA SER A 448 -39.26 -13.27 30.50
C SER A 448 -39.41 -14.19 31.72
N ASP A 449 -39.28 -13.61 32.90
CA ASP A 449 -39.90 -14.09 34.15
C ASP A 449 -40.00 -12.88 35.08
N GLY A 450 -41.22 -12.43 35.35
CA GLY A 450 -41.54 -11.23 36.13
C GLY A 450 -42.93 -10.72 35.84
#